data_AF-A0AAW6J0F8-F1
#
_entry.id   AF-A0AAW6J0F8-F1
#
_cell.length_a   1.000
_cell.length_b   1.000
_cell.length_c   1.000
_cell.angle_alpha   90.00
_cell.angle_beta   90.00
_cell.angle_gamma   90.00
#
_symmetry.space_group_name_H-M   'P 1'
#
loop_
_entity.id
_entity.type
_entity.pdbx_description
1 polymer ?
#
loop_
_entity_poly.entity_id
_entity_poly.type
_entity_poly.pdbx_seq_one_letter_code
_entity_poly.pdbx_strand_id
1 'polypeptide(L)'
;MRDKGFTLIEMMISLFIGGLILGGVMFTYIGMKVTTKDTMTIGELQESGRLAINIMQRDIEQVGFWGTYYDDSFTAANTQTLANPGGDCFEGLNNGSFPDLASSSNFRTIYAKEASSTSELNCISKPIAGTDILQIKFLQGERLTVDGATNETQADENYFIAEQESAEFTRGVVAAGSLNVNATVWPYSHHVYYLAEQTYTVNNKSLTVPALMRKRLNGANMKAETIMEGVENMRFVFGLDTDSDSRVDSYRSIEDMQHSDWENRKSILTVQVFLLVRALQPDPGLKIKNQTYILGEDEDSRELTFTDTYRRTVFTTTIRLNNVGANLWRI
;
A
#
# COMPACT_ATOMS: atom_id res chain seq x y z
N MET A 1 21.63 18.40 -76.88
CA MET A 1 21.11 18.83 -75.57
C MET A 1 22.19 19.70 -74.94
N ARG A 2 21.91 20.96 -74.61
CA ARG A 2 22.87 21.84 -73.89
C ARG A 2 22.60 21.66 -72.41
N ASP A 3 23.48 20.97 -71.70
CA ASP A 3 23.46 20.94 -70.25
C ASP A 3 23.81 22.35 -69.74
N LYS A 4 22.83 23.03 -69.16
CA LYS A 4 23.06 24.27 -68.42
C LYS A 4 23.64 23.89 -67.06
N GLY A 5 24.93 24.14 -66.85
CA GLY A 5 25.59 23.95 -65.56
C GLY A 5 25.03 24.89 -64.49
N PHE A 6 25.07 24.46 -63.23
CA PHE A 6 24.64 25.24 -62.07
C PHE A 6 25.59 26.42 -61.81
N THR A 7 25.02 27.57 -61.46
CA THR A 7 25.81 28.72 -61.02
C THR A 7 26.24 28.55 -59.56
N LEU A 8 27.42 29.08 -59.21
CA LEU A 8 27.92 29.04 -57.82
C LEU A 8 26.93 29.66 -56.82
N ILE A 9 26.17 30.67 -57.27
CA ILE A 9 25.16 31.36 -56.46
C ILE A 9 23.91 30.51 -56.22
N GLU A 10 23.46 29.70 -57.20
CA GLU A 10 22.35 28.74 -56.99
C GLU A 10 22.72 27.67 -55.96
N MET A 11 23.96 27.20 -55.96
CA MET A 11 24.45 26.24 -54.95
C MET A 11 24.47 26.86 -53.56
N MET A 12 24.91 28.12 -53.43
CA MET A 12 24.92 28.84 -52.15
C MET A 12 23.50 29.07 -51.61
N ILE A 13 22.57 29.50 -52.47
CA ILE A 13 21.17 29.73 -52.09
C ILE A 13 20.51 28.40 -51.68
N SER A 14 20.73 27.33 -52.45
CA SER A 14 20.17 26.00 -52.15
C SER A 14 20.68 25.46 -50.81
N LEU A 15 21.97 25.62 -50.53
CA LEU A 15 22.57 25.18 -49.27
C LEU A 15 22.03 25.99 -48.08
N PHE A 16 21.85 27.31 -48.26
CA PHE A 16 21.30 28.18 -47.23
C PHE A 16 19.84 27.82 -46.90
N ILE A 17 18.99 27.67 -47.92
CA ILE A 17 17.58 27.29 -47.73
C ILE A 17 17.48 25.87 -47.14
N GLY A 18 18.28 24.93 -47.65
CA GLY A 18 18.33 23.56 -47.11
C GLY A 18 18.74 23.53 -45.64
N GLY A 19 19.75 24.31 -45.26
CA GLY A 19 20.18 24.46 -43.87
C GLY A 19 19.10 25.05 -42.97
N LEU A 20 18.37 26.07 -43.45
CA LEU A 20 17.28 26.70 -42.69
C LEU A 20 16.14 25.71 -42.44
N ILE A 21 15.72 24.96 -43.47
CA ILE A 21 14.67 23.94 -43.35
C ILE A 21 15.10 22.83 -42.39
N LEU A 22 16.31 22.28 -42.54
CA LEU A 22 16.83 21.24 -41.66
C LEU A 22 16.94 21.72 -40.21
N GLY A 23 17.37 22.97 -40.00
CA GLY A 23 17.39 23.61 -38.68
C GLY A 23 16.00 23.67 -38.06
N GLY A 24 14.99 24.15 -38.80
CA GLY A 24 13.60 24.19 -38.35
C GLY A 24 13.06 22.81 -37.96
N VAL A 25 13.26 21.80 -38.82
CA VAL A 25 12.83 20.43 -38.56
C VAL A 25 13.53 19.87 -37.32
N MET A 26 14.84 20.11 -37.14
CA MET A 26 15.57 19.67 -35.95
C MET A 26 15.00 20.27 -34.66
N PHE A 27 14.70 21.57 -34.63
CA PHE A 27 14.09 22.22 -33.47
C PHE A 27 12.72 21.62 -33.14
N THR A 28 11.86 21.41 -34.15
CA THR A 28 10.55 20.78 -33.93
C THR A 28 10.68 19.34 -33.41
N TYR A 29 11.63 18.57 -33.93
CA TYR A 29 11.90 17.21 -33.48
C TYR A 29 12.37 17.16 -32.02
N ILE A 30 13.25 18.07 -31.61
CA ILE A 30 13.70 18.18 -30.21
C ILE A 30 12.52 18.52 -29.29
N GLY A 31 11.69 19.50 -29.68
CA GLY A 31 10.50 19.89 -28.92
C GLY A 31 9.52 18.74 -28.75
N MET A 32 9.25 17.98 -29.83
CA MET A 32 8.42 16.77 -29.76
C MET A 32 9.03 15.73 -28.82
N LYS A 33 10.34 15.44 -28.94
CA LYS A 33 11.00 14.44 -28.09
C LYS A 33 10.91 14.76 -26.59
N VAL A 34 11.10 16.03 -26.21
CA VAL A 34 10.94 16.47 -24.82
C VAL A 34 9.49 16.32 -24.38
N THR A 35 8.54 16.80 -25.17
CA THR A 35 7.10 16.71 -24.86
C THR A 35 6.63 15.27 -24.69
N THR A 36 7.07 14.36 -25.56
CA THR A 36 6.73 12.94 -25.46
C THR A 36 7.32 12.31 -24.20
N LYS A 37 8.57 12.63 -23.84
CA LYS A 37 9.19 12.15 -22.60
C LYS A 37 8.41 12.63 -21.37
N ASP A 38 8.07 13.92 -21.31
CA ASP A 38 7.29 14.50 -20.22
C ASP A 38 5.92 13.82 -20.09
N THR A 39 5.25 13.59 -21.21
CA THR A 39 3.96 12.91 -21.25
C THR A 39 4.08 11.48 -20.72
N MET A 40 5.10 10.74 -21.13
CA MET A 40 5.36 9.38 -20.63
C MET A 40 5.62 9.38 -19.11
N THR A 41 6.50 10.26 -18.61
CA THR A 41 6.82 10.33 -17.17
C THR A 41 5.61 10.69 -16.32
N ILE A 42 4.73 11.59 -16.80
CA ILE A 42 3.47 11.90 -16.13
C ILE A 42 2.52 10.70 -16.15
N GLY A 43 2.47 9.97 -17.27
CA GLY A 43 1.68 8.74 -17.40
C GLY A 43 2.11 7.67 -16.40
N GLU A 44 3.41 7.37 -16.34
CA GLU A 44 4.01 6.44 -15.38
C GLU A 44 3.71 6.84 -13.93
N LEU A 45 3.89 8.13 -13.58
CA LEU A 45 3.55 8.66 -12.26
C LEU A 45 2.09 8.40 -11.87
N GLN A 46 1.16 8.64 -12.79
CA GLN A 46 -0.27 8.44 -12.55
C GLN A 46 -0.64 6.96 -12.43
N GLU A 47 -0.06 6.11 -13.27
CA GLU A 47 -0.26 4.67 -13.22
C GLU A 47 0.25 4.11 -11.88
N SER A 48 1.50 4.42 -11.51
CA SER A 48 2.12 3.98 -10.27
C SER A 48 1.33 4.42 -9.04
N GLY A 49 0.91 5.70 -8.99
CA GLY A 49 0.12 6.22 -7.87
C GLY A 49 -1.26 5.56 -7.76
N ARG A 50 -1.98 5.40 -8.87
CA ARG A 50 -3.30 4.75 -8.88
C ARG A 50 -3.22 3.28 -8.53
N LEU A 51 -2.23 2.55 -9.04
CA LEU A 51 -2.06 1.13 -8.75
C LEU A 51 -1.68 0.90 -7.28
N ALA A 52 -0.78 1.71 -6.72
CA ALA A 52 -0.41 1.64 -5.30
C ALA A 52 -1.64 1.85 -4.39
N ILE A 53 -2.45 2.87 -4.66
CA ILE A 53 -3.69 3.11 -3.92
C ILE A 53 -4.67 1.96 -4.08
N ASN A 54 -4.88 1.45 -5.30
CA ASN A 54 -5.85 0.39 -5.54
C ASN A 54 -5.49 -0.91 -4.78
N ILE A 55 -4.20 -1.27 -4.74
CA ILE A 55 -3.72 -2.44 -4.01
C ILE A 55 -3.96 -2.27 -2.50
N MET A 56 -3.60 -1.13 -1.92
CA MET A 56 -3.84 -0.88 -0.49
C MET A 56 -5.33 -0.80 -0.17
N GLN A 57 -6.12 -0.15 -1.04
CA GLN A 57 -7.56 -0.01 -0.87
C GLN A 57 -8.24 -1.37 -0.76
N ARG A 58 -7.95 -2.29 -1.68
CA ARG A 58 -8.55 -3.63 -1.66
C ARG A 58 -8.27 -4.38 -0.35
N ASP A 59 -7.07 -4.23 0.19
CA ASP A 59 -6.67 -4.92 1.43
C ASP A 59 -7.27 -4.21 2.67
N ILE A 60 -7.30 -2.88 2.69
CA ILE A 60 -7.90 -2.08 3.77
C ILE A 60 -9.41 -2.29 3.86
N GLU A 61 -10.13 -2.38 2.73
CA GLU A 61 -11.58 -2.60 2.70
C GLU A 61 -12.00 -3.94 3.33
N GLN A 62 -11.10 -4.94 3.36
CA GLN A 62 -11.36 -6.25 3.96
C GLN A 62 -11.15 -6.27 5.48
N VAL A 63 -10.56 -5.24 6.06
CA VAL A 63 -10.36 -5.15 7.52
C VAL A 63 -11.72 -5.19 8.23
N GLY A 64 -11.80 -6.03 9.26
CA GLY A 64 -13.00 -6.26 10.06
C GLY A 64 -13.86 -7.43 9.57
N PHE A 65 -13.63 -7.94 8.36
CA PHE A 65 -14.36 -9.11 7.86
C PHE A 65 -13.79 -10.40 8.44
N TRP A 66 -14.63 -11.14 9.19
CA TRP A 66 -14.28 -12.42 9.81
C TRP A 66 -15.22 -13.57 9.39
N GLY A 67 -15.74 -13.52 8.16
CA GLY A 67 -16.58 -14.58 7.62
C GLY A 67 -17.92 -14.68 8.35
N THR A 68 -18.27 -15.88 8.81
CA THR A 68 -19.49 -16.16 9.57
C THR A 68 -19.28 -16.14 11.10
N TYR A 69 -18.19 -15.56 11.57
CA TYR A 69 -17.91 -15.36 12.99
C TYR A 69 -18.48 -14.01 13.45
N TYR A 70 -19.36 -14.03 14.46
CA TYR A 70 -20.13 -12.85 14.89
C TYR A 70 -19.73 -12.30 16.26
N ASP A 71 -18.85 -12.99 16.97
CA ASP A 71 -18.37 -12.52 18.27
C ASP A 71 -17.47 -11.29 18.13
N ASP A 72 -17.56 -10.39 19.10
CA ASP A 72 -16.85 -9.10 19.07
C ASP A 72 -15.34 -9.22 19.40
N SER A 73 -14.89 -10.38 19.90
CA SER A 73 -13.50 -10.59 20.34
C SER A 73 -13.06 -12.04 20.27
N PHE A 74 -11.79 -12.27 19.91
CA PHE A 74 -11.15 -13.58 20.01
C PHE A 74 -10.68 -13.84 21.44
N THR A 75 -11.18 -14.92 22.04
CA THR A 75 -10.89 -15.33 23.42
C THR A 75 -10.52 -16.82 23.47
N ALA A 76 -9.94 -17.26 24.58
CA ALA A 76 -9.66 -18.69 24.79
C ALA A 76 -10.92 -19.59 24.81
N ALA A 77 -12.12 -19.02 24.97
CA ALA A 77 -13.37 -19.78 25.00
C ALA A 77 -13.96 -20.03 23.61
N ASN A 78 -13.73 -19.13 22.65
CA ASN A 78 -14.35 -19.15 21.33
C ASN A 78 -13.33 -19.26 20.18
N THR A 79 -12.03 -19.23 20.46
CA THR A 79 -11.00 -19.18 19.41
C THR A 79 -9.92 -20.22 19.66
N GLN A 80 -9.55 -20.95 18.61
CA GLN A 80 -8.28 -21.66 18.51
C GLN A 80 -7.32 -20.86 17.63
N THR A 81 -6.06 -20.72 18.08
CA THR A 81 -5.07 -19.85 17.42
C THR A 81 -3.79 -20.60 17.10
N LEU A 82 -2.98 -20.02 16.23
CA LEU A 82 -1.61 -20.47 15.96
C LEU A 82 -0.61 -19.64 16.77
N ALA A 83 0.56 -20.23 16.99
CA ALA A 83 1.70 -19.46 17.48
C ALA A 83 2.14 -18.42 16.43
N ASN A 84 2.49 -17.22 16.91
CA ASN A 84 3.06 -16.18 16.07
C ASN A 84 4.40 -16.64 15.46
N PRO A 85 4.67 -16.30 14.18
CA PRO A 85 5.87 -16.75 13.48
C PRO A 85 7.16 -16.16 14.08
N GLY A 86 8.29 -16.83 13.84
CA GLY A 86 9.61 -16.25 14.14
C GLY A 86 9.86 -15.02 13.26
N GLY A 87 10.23 -13.89 13.86
CA GLY A 87 10.39 -12.63 13.12
C GLY A 87 9.06 -12.01 12.65
N ASP A 88 7.99 -12.26 13.41
CA ASP A 88 6.68 -11.65 13.17
C ASP A 88 6.76 -10.12 13.20
N CYS A 89 5.84 -9.50 12.46
CA CYS A 89 5.60 -8.08 12.50
C CYS A 89 4.65 -7.76 13.66
N PHE A 90 5.18 -7.35 14.80
CA PHE A 90 4.37 -7.00 15.96
C PHE A 90 5.03 -5.89 16.80
N GLU A 91 4.18 -5.12 17.47
CA GLU A 91 4.56 -4.17 18.51
C GLU A 91 3.39 -3.95 19.45
N GLY A 92 3.68 -3.85 20.76
CA GLY A 92 2.65 -3.69 21.77
C GLY A 92 1.88 -4.98 22.07
N LEU A 93 0.69 -4.84 22.62
CA LEU A 93 -0.14 -5.94 23.08
C LEU A 93 -1.01 -6.50 21.94
N ASN A 94 -1.13 -7.83 21.90
CA ASN A 94 -2.01 -8.59 21.01
C ASN A 94 -2.03 -8.11 19.55
N ASN A 95 -0.84 -7.80 19.03
CA ASN A 95 -0.65 -7.19 17.70
C ASN A 95 0.20 -8.05 16.75
N GLY A 96 0.37 -9.34 17.05
CA GLY A 96 1.04 -10.29 16.15
C GLY A 96 0.18 -10.68 14.94
N SER A 97 0.70 -11.61 14.15
CA SER A 97 0.01 -12.28 13.05
C SER A 97 -1.22 -13.06 13.51
N PHE A 98 -1.23 -13.58 14.73
CA PHE A 98 -2.31 -14.37 15.31
C PHE A 98 -2.66 -13.86 16.70
N PRO A 99 -3.92 -13.99 17.15
CA PRO A 99 -4.33 -13.52 18.46
C PRO A 99 -3.61 -14.26 19.58
N ASP A 100 -3.09 -13.50 20.54
CA ASP A 100 -2.65 -14.00 21.85
C ASP A 100 -3.88 -14.05 22.77
N LEU A 101 -4.44 -15.25 22.92
CA LEU A 101 -5.66 -15.50 23.69
C LEU A 101 -5.46 -15.42 25.21
N ALA A 102 -4.20 -15.32 25.68
CA ALA A 102 -3.88 -15.05 27.08
C ALA A 102 -3.74 -13.55 27.37
N SER A 103 -3.73 -12.71 26.33
CA SER A 103 -3.64 -11.27 26.49
C SER A 103 -4.95 -10.69 27.06
N SER A 104 -4.82 -9.67 27.90
CA SER A 104 -5.95 -8.87 28.38
C SER A 104 -6.41 -7.80 27.38
N SER A 105 -5.72 -7.69 26.23
CA SER A 105 -5.98 -6.72 25.17
C SER A 105 -6.67 -7.40 23.99
N ASN A 106 -7.55 -6.68 23.30
CA ASN A 106 -8.19 -7.18 22.09
C ASN A 106 -7.16 -7.35 20.95
N PHE A 107 -7.35 -8.40 20.15
CA PHE A 107 -6.50 -8.60 18.97
C PHE A 107 -6.71 -7.49 17.95
N ARG A 108 -5.63 -6.79 17.62
CA ARG A 108 -5.60 -5.62 16.74
C ARG A 108 -5.55 -6.06 15.29
N THR A 109 -6.63 -5.76 14.57
CA THR A 109 -6.76 -6.07 13.14
C THR A 109 -6.19 -4.97 12.25
N ILE A 110 -6.08 -3.75 12.78
CA ILE A 110 -5.45 -2.60 12.15
C ILE A 110 -4.58 -1.89 13.18
N TYR A 111 -3.38 -1.52 12.78
CA TYR A 111 -2.45 -0.77 13.61
C TYR A 111 -1.54 0.04 12.68
N ALA A 112 -1.20 1.25 13.08
CA ALA A 112 -0.23 2.05 12.35
C ALA A 112 0.71 2.75 13.30
N LYS A 113 1.91 3.05 12.79
CA LYS A 113 2.91 3.85 13.49
C LYS A 113 3.74 4.66 12.50
N GLU A 114 4.33 5.75 12.96
CA GLU A 114 5.36 6.42 12.19
C GLU A 114 6.71 5.69 12.35
N ALA A 115 7.44 5.53 11.24
CA ALA A 115 8.80 5.02 11.24
C ALA A 115 9.76 6.06 11.83
N SER A 116 10.26 5.77 13.04
CA SER A 116 11.15 6.67 13.80
C SER A 116 12.51 6.04 14.13
N SER A 117 12.69 4.75 13.84
CA SER A 117 13.90 3.99 14.13
C SER A 117 14.35 3.14 12.96
N THR A 118 15.53 2.51 13.09
CA THR A 118 16.11 1.66 12.04
C THR A 118 15.52 0.24 12.02
N SER A 119 14.70 -0.12 12.99
CA SER A 119 13.95 -1.38 12.99
C SER A 119 12.57 -1.18 13.61
N GLU A 120 11.54 -1.50 12.84
CA GLU A 120 10.16 -1.26 13.22
C GLU A 120 9.35 -2.56 13.25
N LEU A 121 8.37 -2.64 14.16
CA LEU A 121 7.49 -3.80 14.34
C LEU A 121 8.24 -5.14 14.43
N ASN A 122 9.50 -5.15 14.90
CA ASN A 122 10.36 -6.35 14.99
C ASN A 122 10.68 -7.08 13.67
N CYS A 123 10.10 -6.68 12.52
CA CYS A 123 10.25 -7.39 11.24
C CYS A 123 10.70 -6.50 10.07
N ILE A 124 10.64 -5.17 10.24
CA ILE A 124 11.04 -4.18 9.25
C ILE A 124 12.43 -3.67 9.59
N SER A 125 13.30 -3.62 8.58
CA SER A 125 14.67 -3.13 8.71
C SER A 125 14.86 -1.93 7.79
N LYS A 126 15.35 -0.83 8.36
CA LYS A 126 15.65 0.44 7.68
C LYS A 126 14.47 0.99 6.85
N PRO A 127 13.28 1.21 7.46
CA PRO A 127 12.24 1.97 6.79
C PRO A 127 12.71 3.41 6.54
N ILE A 128 12.08 4.10 5.60
CA ILE A 128 12.31 5.54 5.41
C ILE A 128 11.74 6.27 6.64
N ALA A 129 12.59 6.97 7.38
CA ALA A 129 12.17 7.70 8.58
C ALA A 129 11.17 8.82 8.24
N GLY A 130 10.22 9.09 9.14
CA GLY A 130 9.18 10.10 8.93
C GLY A 130 8.15 9.68 7.87
N THR A 131 7.95 8.37 7.70
CA THR A 131 6.90 7.78 6.85
C THR A 131 6.09 6.80 7.68
N ASP A 132 4.82 6.63 7.34
CA ASP A 132 3.94 5.81 8.13
C ASP A 132 4.06 4.33 7.75
N ILE A 133 3.79 3.46 8.70
CA ILE A 133 3.71 2.01 8.57
C ILE A 133 2.29 1.60 8.92
N LEU A 134 1.65 0.83 8.04
CA LEU A 134 0.30 0.31 8.26
C LEU A 134 0.31 -1.22 8.30
N GLN A 135 -0.13 -1.77 9.41
CA GLN A 135 -0.36 -3.19 9.62
C GLN A 135 -1.85 -3.49 9.58
N ILE A 136 -2.24 -4.48 8.78
CA ILE A 136 -3.62 -4.95 8.64
C ILE A 136 -3.70 -6.48 8.63
N LYS A 137 -4.73 -7.01 9.27
CA LYS A 137 -5.08 -8.43 9.31
C LYS A 137 -6.53 -8.60 8.93
N PHE A 138 -6.79 -9.48 7.98
CA PHE A 138 -8.10 -9.62 7.35
C PHE A 138 -8.26 -11.00 6.72
N LEU A 139 -9.51 -11.38 6.45
CA LEU A 139 -9.82 -12.52 5.60
C LEU A 139 -9.93 -12.06 4.15
N GLN A 140 -9.36 -12.83 3.23
CA GLN A 140 -9.57 -12.60 1.81
C GLN A 140 -11.05 -12.84 1.49
N GLY A 141 -11.65 -11.99 0.66
CA GLY A 141 -13.10 -11.97 0.40
C GLY A 141 -13.66 -13.17 -0.39
N GLU A 142 -12.86 -14.18 -0.72
CA GLU A 142 -13.30 -15.38 -1.42
C GLU A 142 -13.30 -16.58 -0.46
N ARG A 143 -14.49 -17.16 -0.25
CA ARG A 143 -14.67 -18.37 0.54
C ARG A 143 -14.12 -19.56 -0.24
N LEU A 144 -13.37 -20.43 0.45
CA LEU A 144 -12.92 -21.71 -0.11
C LEU A 144 -13.93 -22.84 0.14
N THR A 145 -13.96 -23.77 -0.80
CA THR A 145 -14.69 -25.03 -0.74
C THR A 145 -13.79 -26.12 -0.16
N VAL A 146 -14.23 -26.69 0.95
CA VAL A 146 -13.57 -27.80 1.63
C VAL A 146 -14.63 -28.83 2.00
N ASP A 147 -14.73 -29.87 1.17
CA ASP A 147 -15.63 -31.00 1.37
C ASP A 147 -14.93 -32.31 0.99
N GLY A 148 -15.66 -33.44 1.06
CA GLY A 148 -15.11 -34.76 0.76
C GLY A 148 -14.73 -34.99 -0.71
N ALA A 149 -15.20 -34.15 -1.63
CA ALA A 149 -14.96 -34.23 -3.07
C ALA A 149 -13.97 -33.16 -3.58
N THR A 150 -13.98 -31.96 -2.98
CA THR A 150 -13.18 -30.80 -3.38
C THR A 150 -12.53 -30.17 -2.15
N ASN A 151 -11.22 -29.92 -2.22
CA ASN A 151 -10.51 -29.20 -1.19
C ASN A 151 -9.55 -28.19 -1.83
N GLU A 152 -9.88 -26.91 -1.71
CA GLU A 152 -9.09 -25.83 -2.30
C GLU A 152 -7.91 -25.41 -1.41
N THR A 153 -7.84 -25.90 -0.16
CA THR A 153 -6.75 -25.56 0.75
C THR A 153 -5.44 -26.21 0.34
N GLN A 154 -4.39 -25.40 0.33
CA GLN A 154 -3.01 -25.74 0.03
C GLN A 154 -2.18 -25.91 1.31
N ALA A 155 -1.11 -26.70 1.21
CA ALA A 155 -0.08 -26.77 2.23
C ALA A 155 0.57 -25.38 2.45
N ASP A 156 1.00 -25.11 3.69
CA ASP A 156 1.72 -23.89 4.09
C ASP A 156 0.98 -22.55 3.88
N GLU A 157 -0.31 -22.55 3.59
CA GLU A 157 -1.14 -21.34 3.57
C GLU A 157 -1.96 -21.24 4.87
N ASN A 158 -2.28 -20.01 5.27
CA ASN A 158 -3.01 -19.76 6.51
C ASN A 158 -4.51 -19.57 6.21
N TYR A 159 -5.35 -20.19 7.02
CA TYR A 159 -6.80 -20.13 6.89
C TYR A 159 -7.44 -19.72 8.20
N PHE A 160 -8.63 -19.18 8.07
CA PHE A 160 -9.56 -18.93 9.16
C PHE A 160 -10.82 -19.73 8.91
N ILE A 161 -11.13 -20.61 9.86
CA ILE A 161 -12.38 -21.35 9.88
C ILE A 161 -13.34 -20.55 10.77
N ALA A 162 -14.38 -20.02 10.16
CA ALA A 162 -15.39 -19.21 10.81
C ALA A 162 -16.66 -20.03 11.05
N GLU A 163 -17.12 -20.03 12.29
CA GLU A 163 -18.42 -20.51 12.72
C GLU A 163 -19.10 -19.41 13.55
N GLN A 164 -20.39 -19.55 13.83
CA GLN A 164 -21.19 -18.50 14.46
C GLN A 164 -20.57 -17.99 15.79
N GLU A 165 -20.08 -18.90 16.62
CA GLU A 165 -19.52 -18.63 17.97
C GLU A 165 -18.12 -19.26 18.14
N SER A 166 -17.51 -19.77 17.06
CA SER A 166 -16.20 -20.42 17.12
C SER A 166 -15.33 -19.97 15.95
N ALA A 167 -14.06 -19.73 16.23
CA ALA A 167 -13.06 -19.33 15.27
C ALA A 167 -11.83 -20.24 15.39
N GLU A 168 -11.24 -20.65 14.27
CA GLU A 168 -9.96 -21.36 14.27
C GLU A 168 -9.01 -20.75 13.24
N PHE A 169 -7.85 -20.29 13.70
CA PHE A 169 -6.72 -20.02 12.83
C PHE A 169 -5.96 -21.32 12.62
N THR A 170 -5.77 -21.71 11.37
CA THR A 170 -5.09 -22.95 11.01
C THR A 170 -4.16 -22.75 9.82
N ARG A 171 -3.25 -23.70 9.60
CA ARG A 171 -2.27 -23.65 8.51
C ARG A 171 -2.18 -24.98 7.82
N GLY A 172 -2.17 -24.95 6.50
CA GLY A 172 -2.08 -26.12 5.64
C GLY A 172 -3.45 -26.70 5.29
N VAL A 173 -3.44 -27.94 4.79
CA VAL A 173 -4.65 -28.58 4.28
C VAL A 173 -5.65 -28.83 5.41
N VAL A 174 -6.86 -28.25 5.27
CA VAL A 174 -7.95 -28.43 6.22
C VAL A 174 -8.69 -29.72 5.90
N ALA A 175 -8.88 -30.60 6.90
CA ALA A 175 -9.60 -31.84 6.70
C ALA A 175 -11.11 -31.58 6.64
N ALA A 176 -11.78 -31.96 5.56
CA ALA A 176 -13.24 -31.76 5.43
C ALA A 176 -14.05 -32.36 6.59
N GLY A 177 -13.59 -33.48 7.16
CA GLY A 177 -14.25 -34.12 8.30
C GLY A 177 -14.07 -33.42 9.64
N SER A 178 -13.18 -32.42 9.75
CA SER A 178 -13.04 -31.60 10.97
C SER A 178 -13.96 -30.38 10.98
N LEU A 179 -14.61 -30.06 9.85
CA LEU A 179 -15.47 -28.90 9.72
C LEU A 179 -16.90 -29.22 10.19
N ASN A 180 -17.47 -28.29 10.95
CA ASN A 180 -18.90 -28.31 11.23
C ASN A 180 -19.70 -27.93 9.97
N VAL A 181 -20.98 -28.33 9.92
CA VAL A 181 -21.85 -28.18 8.74
C VAL A 181 -21.95 -26.71 8.25
N ASN A 182 -21.88 -25.75 9.18
CA ASN A 182 -21.98 -24.32 8.87
C ASN A 182 -20.62 -23.59 8.87
N ALA A 183 -19.51 -24.32 9.00
CA ALA A 183 -18.20 -23.71 8.98
C ALA A 183 -17.87 -23.15 7.59
N THR A 184 -17.27 -21.97 7.56
CA THR A 184 -16.77 -21.35 6.34
C THR A 184 -15.26 -21.20 6.43
N VAL A 185 -14.54 -21.54 5.36
CA VAL A 185 -13.07 -21.49 5.32
C VAL A 185 -12.66 -20.32 4.45
N TRP A 186 -11.81 -19.45 4.98
CA TRP A 186 -11.33 -18.25 4.30
C TRP A 186 -9.81 -18.20 4.34
N PRO A 187 -9.14 -17.75 3.27
CA PRO A 187 -7.71 -17.44 3.34
C PRO A 187 -7.48 -16.29 4.32
N TYR A 188 -6.52 -16.46 5.22
CA TYR A 188 -6.14 -15.45 6.20
C TYR A 188 -4.89 -14.69 5.75
N SER A 189 -4.96 -13.35 5.81
CA SER A 189 -3.88 -12.47 5.40
C SER A 189 -3.47 -11.52 6.53
N HIS A 190 -2.16 -11.34 6.67
CA HIS A 190 -1.55 -10.30 7.49
C HIS A 190 -0.53 -9.55 6.63
N HIS A 191 -0.80 -8.28 6.37
CA HIS A 191 0.03 -7.39 5.55
C HIS A 191 0.53 -6.20 6.37
N VAL A 192 1.78 -5.81 6.10
CA VAL A 192 2.38 -4.60 6.67
C VAL A 192 3.01 -3.78 5.55
N TYR A 193 2.45 -2.60 5.31
CA TYR A 193 2.93 -1.63 4.33
C TYR A 193 3.91 -0.67 4.98
N TYR A 194 5.03 -0.43 4.31
CA TYR A 194 6.07 0.51 4.75
C TYR A 194 6.86 1.00 3.55
N LEU A 195 7.57 2.12 3.71
CA LEU A 195 8.49 2.60 2.68
C LEU A 195 9.93 2.21 3.01
N ALA A 196 10.68 1.78 1.99
CA ALA A 196 12.11 1.53 2.11
C ALA A 196 12.82 1.88 0.81
N GLU A 197 14.12 2.19 0.90
CA GLU A 197 14.96 2.34 -0.29
C GLU A 197 15.27 0.97 -0.90
N GLN A 198 14.99 0.82 -2.19
CA GLN A 198 15.35 -0.35 -2.99
C GLN A 198 16.42 0.04 -4.00
N THR A 199 17.43 -0.81 -4.14
CA THR A 199 18.55 -0.60 -5.07
C THR A 199 18.48 -1.62 -6.19
N TYR A 200 18.36 -1.12 -7.42
CA TYR A 200 18.28 -1.92 -8.64
C TYR A 200 19.52 -1.71 -9.48
N THR A 201 19.98 -2.76 -10.14
CA THR A 201 21.10 -2.67 -11.09
C THR A 201 20.55 -2.59 -12.51
N VAL A 202 20.62 -1.42 -13.12
CA VAL A 202 20.19 -1.19 -14.51
C VAL A 202 21.41 -0.78 -15.32
N ASN A 203 21.76 -1.56 -16.35
CA ASN A 203 22.92 -1.28 -17.23
C ASN A 203 24.24 -1.05 -16.46
N ASN A 204 24.56 -1.91 -15.49
CA ASN A 204 25.73 -1.80 -14.59
C ASN A 204 25.77 -0.52 -13.74
N LYS A 205 24.64 0.18 -13.57
CA LYS A 205 24.50 1.30 -12.64
C LYS A 205 23.53 0.94 -11.54
N SER A 206 23.92 1.19 -10.30
CA SER A 206 23.03 1.08 -9.15
C SER A 206 22.12 2.31 -9.13
N LEU A 207 20.82 2.06 -9.11
CA LEU A 207 19.77 3.06 -8.96
C LEU A 207 19.03 2.76 -7.66
N THR A 208 19.07 3.71 -6.73
CA THR A 208 18.32 3.62 -5.47
C THR A 208 17.07 4.47 -5.57
N VAL A 209 15.92 3.84 -5.37
CA VAL A 209 14.60 4.50 -5.39
C VAL A 209 13.83 4.16 -4.12
N PRO A 210 13.03 5.10 -3.59
CA PRO A 210 12.08 4.77 -2.54
C PRO A 210 10.98 3.90 -3.14
N ALA A 211 10.54 2.90 -2.40
CA ALA A 211 9.49 2.00 -2.85
C ALA A 211 8.52 1.69 -1.71
N LEU A 212 7.24 1.56 -2.08
CA LEU A 212 6.22 0.95 -1.25
C LEU A 212 6.48 -0.55 -1.18
N MET A 213 6.82 -1.00 0.02
CA MET A 213 7.06 -2.39 0.35
C MET A 213 5.86 -2.95 1.10
N ARG A 214 5.66 -4.28 0.99
CA ARG A 214 4.72 -5.03 1.80
C ARG A 214 5.41 -6.22 2.43
N LYS A 215 5.29 -6.40 3.75
CA LYS A 215 5.51 -7.70 4.39
C LYS A 215 4.20 -8.46 4.41
N ARG A 216 4.20 -9.71 3.96
CA ARG A 216 3.03 -10.60 4.02
C ARG A 216 3.34 -11.86 4.82
N LEU A 217 2.38 -12.32 5.61
CA LEU A 217 2.44 -13.64 6.21
C LEU A 217 2.28 -14.71 5.11
N ASN A 218 3.27 -15.57 4.94
CA ASN A 218 3.23 -16.71 4.04
C ASN A 218 3.75 -17.94 4.78
N GLY A 219 2.85 -18.89 5.03
CA GLY A 219 3.07 -19.95 6.00
C GLY A 219 3.43 -19.39 7.37
N ALA A 220 4.57 -19.83 7.89
CA ALA A 220 5.09 -19.44 9.20
C ALA A 220 6.11 -18.27 9.14
N ASN A 221 6.12 -17.46 8.08
CA ASN A 221 7.14 -16.42 7.89
C ASN A 221 6.57 -15.12 7.33
N MET A 222 7.17 -13.99 7.71
CA MET A 222 6.88 -12.67 7.12
C MET A 222 7.82 -12.41 5.93
N LYS A 223 7.28 -12.48 4.71
CA LYS A 223 8.03 -12.26 3.46
C LYS A 223 7.83 -10.84 2.94
N ALA A 224 8.91 -10.18 2.54
CA ALA A 224 8.86 -8.84 1.96
C ALA A 224 8.72 -8.91 0.43
N GLU A 225 7.96 -7.98 -0.14
CA GLU A 225 7.84 -7.76 -1.58
C GLU A 225 7.72 -6.26 -1.90
N THR A 226 8.18 -5.88 -3.09
CA THR A 226 8.00 -4.53 -3.61
C THR A 226 6.64 -4.43 -4.28
N ILE A 227 5.84 -3.45 -3.88
CA ILE A 227 4.52 -3.18 -4.46
C ILE A 227 4.61 -2.11 -5.54
N MET A 228 5.29 -1.01 -5.24
CA MET A 228 5.41 0.11 -6.18
C MET A 228 6.69 0.89 -5.95
N GLU A 229 7.39 1.20 -7.03
CA GLU A 229 8.57 2.06 -7.02
C GLU A 229 8.16 3.54 -7.11
N GLY A 230 8.99 4.43 -6.56
CA GLY A 230 8.77 5.87 -6.63
C GLY A 230 7.82 6.42 -5.57
N VAL A 231 7.25 5.59 -4.69
CA VAL A 231 6.51 6.10 -3.51
C VAL A 231 7.52 6.61 -2.49
N GLU A 232 7.59 7.93 -2.31
CA GLU A 232 8.61 8.64 -1.53
C GLU A 232 8.14 9.00 -0.12
N ASN A 233 6.84 9.25 0.07
CA ASN A 233 6.25 9.43 1.40
C ASN A 233 4.83 8.83 1.45
N MET A 234 4.44 8.37 2.63
CA MET A 234 3.15 7.74 2.90
C MET A 234 2.67 8.21 4.27
N ARG A 235 1.39 8.62 4.33
CA ARG A 235 0.72 9.04 5.57
C ARG A 235 -0.69 8.47 5.66
N PHE A 236 -1.11 8.10 6.87
CA PHE A 236 -2.47 7.68 7.18
C PHE A 236 -3.13 8.58 8.23
N VAL A 237 -4.41 8.86 8.03
CA VAL A 237 -5.26 9.57 9.02
C VAL A 237 -6.52 8.73 9.24
N PHE A 238 -6.91 8.53 10.49
CA PHE A 238 -7.99 7.61 10.87
C PHE A 238 -9.24 8.39 11.28
N GLY A 239 -10.38 8.08 10.66
CA GLY A 239 -11.67 8.63 11.06
C GLY A 239 -12.31 7.74 12.12
N LEU A 240 -12.49 8.28 13.32
CA LEU A 240 -13.04 7.59 14.48
C LEU A 240 -14.49 7.97 14.76
N ASP A 241 -15.24 6.98 15.20
CA ASP A 241 -16.53 7.06 15.87
C ASP A 241 -16.29 7.02 17.39
N THR A 242 -16.61 8.12 18.06
CA THR A 242 -16.34 8.33 19.48
C THR A 242 -17.59 8.23 20.35
N ASP A 243 -18.78 8.33 19.76
CA ASP A 243 -20.07 8.21 20.44
C ASP A 243 -20.85 6.92 20.09
N SER A 244 -20.28 6.07 19.24
CA SER A 244 -20.80 4.78 18.80
C SER A 244 -22.06 4.86 17.93
N ASP A 245 -22.28 5.98 17.23
CA ASP A 245 -23.42 6.15 16.31
C ASP A 245 -23.16 5.62 14.88
N SER A 246 -22.00 4.99 14.66
CA SER A 246 -21.51 4.50 13.36
C SER A 246 -21.26 5.60 12.32
N ARG A 247 -20.92 6.80 12.77
CA ARG A 247 -20.46 7.92 11.94
C ARG A 247 -19.09 8.39 12.42
N VAL A 248 -18.35 9.02 11.52
CA VAL A 248 -17.04 9.60 11.87
C VAL A 248 -17.28 10.93 12.58
N ASP A 249 -16.79 11.03 13.81
CA ASP A 249 -16.81 12.24 14.63
C ASP A 249 -15.55 13.07 14.48
N SER A 250 -14.39 12.39 14.41
CA SER A 250 -13.09 13.03 14.40
C SER A 250 -12.09 12.27 13.53
N TYR A 251 -11.14 13.01 12.96
CA TYR A 251 -9.98 12.45 12.28
C TYR A 251 -8.76 12.63 13.17
N ARG A 252 -7.96 11.58 13.33
CA ARG A 252 -6.70 11.61 14.09
C ARG A 252 -5.53 11.10 13.27
N SER A 253 -4.40 11.79 13.41
CA SER A 253 -3.10 11.31 12.95
C SER A 253 -2.68 10.09 13.77
N ILE A 254 -1.67 9.36 13.31
CA ILE A 254 -1.11 8.22 14.06
C ILE A 254 -0.59 8.64 15.45
N GLU A 255 -0.03 9.84 15.56
CA GLU A 255 0.57 10.36 16.79
C GLU A 255 -0.50 10.66 17.86
N ASP A 256 -1.69 11.07 17.41
CA ASP A 256 -2.85 11.36 18.26
C ASP A 256 -3.67 10.10 18.63
N MET A 257 -3.39 8.95 18.02
CA MET A 257 -4.10 7.70 18.31
C MET A 257 -3.67 7.12 19.65
N GLN A 258 -4.64 6.88 20.53
CA GLN A 258 -4.41 6.25 21.84
C GLN A 258 -4.39 4.73 21.72
N HIS A 259 -3.79 4.06 22.73
CA HIS A 259 -3.75 2.60 22.78
C HIS A 259 -5.15 1.95 22.68
N SER A 260 -6.14 2.54 23.36
CA SER A 260 -7.54 2.10 23.35
C SER A 260 -8.22 2.26 22.00
N ASP A 261 -7.80 3.25 21.19
CA ASP A 261 -8.38 3.48 19.86
C ASP A 261 -8.05 2.30 18.94
N TRP A 262 -6.81 1.79 19.01
CA TRP A 262 -6.38 0.60 18.27
C TRP A 262 -7.03 -0.71 18.73
N GLU A 263 -7.44 -0.78 20.00
CA GLU A 263 -8.13 -1.95 20.56
C GLU A 263 -9.62 -1.96 20.23
N ASN A 264 -10.21 -0.79 20.01
CA ASN A 264 -11.62 -0.65 19.69
C ASN A 264 -11.86 -0.85 18.19
N ARG A 265 -12.11 -2.11 17.83
CA ARG A 265 -12.44 -2.57 16.47
C ARG A 265 -13.61 -1.84 15.81
N LYS A 266 -14.52 -1.25 16.59
CA LYS A 266 -15.73 -0.59 16.09
C LYS A 266 -15.54 0.92 15.89
N SER A 267 -14.51 1.52 16.49
CA SER A 267 -14.30 2.97 16.47
C SER A 267 -13.70 3.47 15.16
N ILE A 268 -12.77 2.73 14.54
CA ILE A 268 -12.14 3.18 13.30
C ILE A 268 -13.06 2.87 12.12
N LEU A 269 -13.62 3.89 11.47
CA LEU A 269 -14.56 3.70 10.35
C LEU A 269 -13.94 4.04 8.99
N THR A 270 -12.93 4.92 8.95
CA THR A 270 -12.29 5.31 7.69
C THR A 270 -10.79 5.46 7.85
N VAL A 271 -10.05 5.26 6.75
CA VAL A 271 -8.61 5.51 6.64
C VAL A 271 -8.40 6.42 5.44
N GLN A 272 -7.88 7.61 5.67
CA GLN A 272 -7.38 8.48 4.60
C GLN A 272 -5.94 8.10 4.31
N VAL A 273 -5.64 7.87 3.03
CA VAL A 273 -4.33 7.44 2.55
C VAL A 273 -3.74 8.54 1.69
N PHE A 274 -2.57 9.03 2.06
CA PHE A 274 -1.82 10.03 1.29
C PHE A 274 -0.52 9.42 0.81
N LEU A 275 -0.31 9.37 -0.51
CA LEU A 275 0.94 8.92 -1.13
C LEU A 275 1.58 10.05 -1.92
N LEU A 276 2.83 10.36 -1.62
CA LEU A 276 3.68 11.18 -2.46
C LEU A 276 4.47 10.27 -3.40
N VAL A 277 4.18 10.34 -4.69
CA VAL A 277 4.86 9.54 -5.72
C VAL A 277 5.76 10.44 -6.55
N ARG A 278 7.00 10.01 -6.76
CA ARG A 278 8.02 10.67 -7.57
C ARG A 278 8.37 9.85 -8.81
N ALA A 279 8.79 10.53 -9.86
CA ALA A 279 9.37 9.88 -11.03
C ALA A 279 10.66 9.15 -10.64
N LEU A 280 10.96 8.03 -11.29
CA LEU A 280 12.16 7.23 -10.99
C LEU A 280 13.46 7.92 -11.46
N GLN A 281 13.35 8.82 -12.43
CA GLN A 281 14.47 9.57 -12.98
C GLN A 281 14.26 11.08 -12.83
N PRO A 282 15.35 11.84 -12.62
CA PRO A 282 15.27 13.29 -12.60
C PRO A 282 14.91 13.84 -13.99
N ASP A 283 14.19 14.95 -14.01
CA ASP A 283 13.89 15.72 -15.21
C ASP A 283 14.84 16.94 -15.30
N PRO A 284 15.86 16.93 -16.18
CA PRO A 284 16.82 18.03 -16.29
C PRO A 284 16.20 19.36 -16.74
N GLY A 285 15.03 19.33 -17.38
CA GLY A 285 14.31 20.53 -17.82
C GLY A 285 13.53 21.18 -16.68
N LEU A 286 13.28 20.45 -15.60
CA LEU A 286 12.53 20.91 -14.45
C LEU A 286 13.42 21.78 -13.55
N LYS A 287 13.05 23.06 -13.40
CA LYS A 287 13.72 24.00 -12.50
C LYS A 287 12.79 24.33 -11.33
N ILE A 288 12.66 23.40 -10.40
CA ILE A 288 11.89 23.63 -9.17
C ILE A 288 12.67 24.57 -8.26
N LYS A 289 11.98 25.57 -7.72
CA LYS A 289 12.42 26.32 -6.55
C LYS A 289 11.39 26.11 -5.45
N ASN A 290 11.76 25.36 -4.41
CA ASN A 290 10.98 25.15 -3.18
C ASN A 290 9.52 24.72 -3.41
N GLN A 291 9.30 23.63 -4.15
CA GLN A 291 7.94 23.08 -4.29
C GLN A 291 7.58 22.32 -3.01
N THR A 292 6.44 22.70 -2.42
CA THR A 292 5.92 22.09 -1.20
C THR A 292 4.75 21.16 -1.54
N TYR A 293 4.74 19.99 -0.92
CA TYR A 293 3.66 19.01 -0.98
C TYR A 293 3.14 18.77 0.43
N ILE A 294 1.82 18.79 0.59
CA ILE A 294 1.17 18.62 1.90
C ILE A 294 0.46 17.27 1.92
N LEU A 295 0.71 16.49 2.97
CA LEU A 295 0.07 15.20 3.21
C LEU A 295 -0.75 15.29 4.49
N GLY A 296 -2.06 15.11 4.39
CA GLY A 296 -3.01 15.36 5.48
C GLY A 296 -3.68 16.72 5.34
N GLU A 297 -4.91 16.80 5.85
CA GLU A 297 -5.68 18.05 6.02
C GLU A 297 -5.93 18.36 7.51
N ASP A 298 -5.35 17.54 8.39
CA ASP A 298 -5.40 17.61 9.85
C ASP A 298 -4.32 18.56 10.42
N GLU A 299 -4.40 18.86 11.72
CA GLU A 299 -3.48 19.80 12.39
C GLU A 299 -2.00 19.37 12.27
N ASP A 300 -1.75 18.06 12.23
CA ASP A 300 -0.40 17.50 12.10
C ASP A 300 0.07 17.36 10.65
N SER A 301 -0.58 18.00 9.66
CA SER A 301 -0.28 17.81 8.23
C SER A 301 1.23 17.90 7.92
N ARG A 302 1.73 16.99 7.07
CA ARG A 302 3.16 16.84 6.79
C ARG A 302 3.50 17.67 5.56
N GLU A 303 4.21 18.78 5.76
CA GLU A 303 4.70 19.63 4.68
C GLU A 303 6.10 19.21 4.22
N LEU A 304 6.22 18.77 2.97
CA LEU A 304 7.46 18.30 2.36
C LEU A 304 7.91 19.26 1.27
N THR A 305 9.03 19.95 1.49
CA THR A 305 9.61 20.90 0.53
C THR A 305 10.80 20.28 -0.21
N PHE A 306 10.78 20.34 -1.54
CA PHE A 306 11.84 19.80 -2.39
C PHE A 306 12.46 20.87 -3.29
N THR A 307 13.77 20.72 -3.53
CA THR A 307 14.57 21.58 -4.42
C THR A 307 15.27 20.79 -5.52
N ASP A 308 14.93 19.52 -5.67
CA ASP A 308 15.50 18.65 -6.69
C ASP A 308 14.71 18.70 -8.01
N THR A 309 15.10 17.85 -8.95
CA THR A 309 14.54 17.81 -10.31
C THR A 309 13.60 16.62 -10.54
N TYR A 310 13.07 16.00 -9.48
CA TYR A 310 12.08 14.93 -9.63
C TYR A 310 10.67 15.49 -9.71
N ARG A 311 9.90 15.04 -10.69
CA ARG A 311 8.46 15.30 -10.75
C ARG A 311 7.77 14.48 -9.67
N ARG A 312 6.88 15.10 -8.91
CA ARG A 312 6.07 14.42 -7.89
C ARG A 312 4.61 14.79 -7.99
N THR A 313 3.76 13.89 -7.51
CA THR A 313 2.33 14.10 -7.38
C THR A 313 1.85 13.44 -6.09
N VAL A 314 0.98 14.15 -5.35
CA VAL A 314 0.29 13.58 -4.20
C VAL A 314 -1.00 12.92 -4.68
N PHE A 315 -1.20 11.68 -4.26
CA PHE A 315 -2.45 10.96 -4.44
C PHE A 315 -3.09 10.79 -3.07
N THR A 316 -4.39 11.05 -3.00
CA THR A 316 -5.18 10.89 -1.79
C THR A 316 -6.43 10.07 -2.06
N THR A 317 -6.83 9.25 -1.11
CA THR A 317 -8.12 8.58 -1.10
C THR A 317 -8.62 8.43 0.34
N THR A 318 -9.94 8.38 0.52
CA THR A 318 -10.55 8.00 1.80
C THR A 318 -11.23 6.66 1.62
N ILE A 319 -10.77 5.67 2.39
CA ILE A 319 -11.29 4.30 2.34
C ILE A 319 -12.19 4.10 3.56
N ARG A 320 -13.42 3.65 3.32
CA ARG A 320 -14.34 3.26 4.37
C ARG A 320 -14.12 1.79 4.73
N LEU A 321 -14.01 1.51 6.01
CA LEU A 321 -14.03 0.16 6.54
C LEU A 321 -15.49 -0.29 6.61
N ASN A 322 -15.89 -1.20 5.74
CA ASN A 322 -17.30 -1.63 5.63
C ASN A 322 -17.67 -2.75 6.61
N ASN A 323 -16.67 -3.47 7.12
CA ASN A 323 -16.84 -4.65 7.98
C ASN A 323 -16.60 -4.34 9.46
N VAL A 324 -16.69 -3.06 9.85
CA VAL A 324 -16.53 -2.56 11.21
C VAL A 324 -17.72 -1.67 11.60
N GLY A 325 -17.90 -1.45 12.90
CA GLY A 325 -19.03 -0.70 13.45
C GLY A 325 -20.28 -1.55 13.71
N ALA A 326 -21.38 -0.92 14.12
CA ALA A 326 -22.61 -1.59 14.56
C ALA A 326 -23.49 -2.12 13.41
N ASN A 327 -23.04 -2.01 12.15
CA ASN A 327 -23.77 -2.48 10.96
C ASN A 327 -23.59 -3.98 10.68
N LEU A 328 -23.15 -4.76 11.66
CA LEU A 328 -23.45 -6.19 11.70
C LEU A 328 -24.96 -6.30 11.87
N TRP A 329 -25.66 -6.54 10.75
CA TRP A 329 -27.12 -6.70 10.65
C TRP A 329 -27.73 -7.24 11.95
N ARG A 330 -28.42 -6.37 12.71
CA ARG A 330 -29.34 -6.84 13.75
C ARG A 330 -30.42 -7.63 13.02
N ILE A 331 -30.33 -8.96 13.06
CA ILE A 331 -31.44 -9.86 12.74
C ILE A 331 -32.49 -9.74 13.84
#